data_AF-A0AAX1Y8M9-F1
#
_entry.id   AF-A0AAX1Y8M9-F1
#
_cell.length_a   1.000
_cell.length_b   1.000
_cell.length_c   1.000
_cell.angle_alpha   90.00
_cell.angle_beta   90.00
_cell.angle_gamma   90.00
#
_symmetry.space_group_name_H-M   'P 1'
#
loop_
_entity.id
_entity.type
_entity.pdbx_description
1 polymer ?
#
loop_
_entity_poly.entity_id
_entity_poly.type
_entity_poly.pdbx_seq_one_letter_code
_entity_poly.pdbx_strand_id
1 'polypeptide(L)'
;MKKQLFKSGTKGILIGLAVSMIMSLIWAPSYMPLNPHSAIGQWMTSHQVHGSLVLAYCLITWFAIGILFEVASYIFRKAEWSLLRATLTHYALTCLGFIPLATLSGWFPLRLTFYLELVIEFSFIYLLVWVFSYWKMKKDIEQLNQELKHL
;
A
#
# COMPACT_ATOMS: atom_id res chain seq x y z
N MET A 1 -10.11 -16.14 5.49
CA MET A 1 -10.24 -14.67 5.46
C MET A 1 -9.51 -13.98 6.61
N LYS A 2 -9.92 -14.14 7.89
CA LYS A 2 -9.28 -13.45 9.04
C LYS A 2 -7.76 -13.66 9.15
N LYS A 3 -7.28 -14.91 8.98
CA LYS A 3 -5.83 -15.23 8.98
C LYS A 3 -5.06 -14.52 7.86
N GLN A 4 -5.67 -14.38 6.69
CA GLN A 4 -5.03 -13.75 5.53
C GLN A 4 -4.96 -12.22 5.71
N LEU A 5 -6.04 -11.61 6.20
CA LEU A 5 -6.06 -10.19 6.57
C LEU A 5 -5.00 -9.85 7.62
N PHE A 6 -4.88 -10.67 8.67
CA PHE A 6 -3.85 -10.49 9.68
C PHE A 6 -2.44 -10.61 9.09
N LYS A 7 -2.18 -11.64 8.27
CA LYS A 7 -0.88 -11.84 7.59
C LYS A 7 -0.52 -10.68 6.66
N SER A 8 -1.50 -10.11 5.96
CA SER A 8 -1.25 -8.99 5.06
C SER A 8 -1.08 -7.67 5.82
N GLY A 9 -1.79 -7.48 6.93
CA GLY A 9 -1.55 -6.37 7.84
C GLY A 9 -0.14 -6.42 8.46
N THR A 10 0.34 -7.59 8.90
CA THR A 10 1.71 -7.71 9.43
C THR A 10 2.78 -7.47 8.35
N LYS A 11 2.55 -7.90 7.10
CA LYS A 11 3.41 -7.50 5.97
C LYS A 11 3.40 -5.98 5.76
N GLY A 12 2.24 -5.34 5.89
CA GLY A 12 2.10 -3.89 5.83
C GLY A 12 2.97 -3.20 6.88
N ILE A 13 2.97 -3.69 8.12
CA ILE A 13 3.87 -3.21 9.19
C ILE A 13 5.35 -3.35 8.78
N LEU A 14 5.76 -4.53 8.29
CA LEU A 14 7.16 -4.77 7.92
C LEU A 14 7.64 -3.83 6.80
N ILE A 15 6.81 -3.65 5.77
CA ILE A 15 7.11 -2.73 4.66
C ILE A 15 7.13 -1.29 5.17
N GLY A 16 6.14 -0.90 5.97
CA GLY A 16 6.06 0.45 6.54
C GLY A 16 7.26 0.78 7.41
N LEU A 17 7.72 -0.16 8.22
CA LEU A 17 8.92 -0.02 9.04
C LEU A 17 10.20 0.11 8.19
N ALA A 18 10.32 -0.68 7.13
CA ALA A 18 11.46 -0.57 6.21
C ALA A 18 11.49 0.81 5.53
N VAL A 19 10.34 1.28 5.03
CA VAL A 19 10.21 2.61 4.42
C VAL A 19 10.49 3.72 5.44
N SER A 20 9.97 3.61 6.67
CA SER A 20 10.22 4.62 7.71
C SER A 20 11.68 4.69 8.10
N MET A 21 12.40 3.56 8.18
CA MET A 21 13.83 3.54 8.42
C MET A 21 14.61 4.23 7.31
N ILE A 22 14.31 3.92 6.04
CA ILE A 22 14.97 4.56 4.88
C ILE A 22 14.73 6.07 4.91
N MET A 23 13.49 6.50 5.09
CA MET A 23 13.16 7.93 5.15
C MET A 23 13.84 8.60 6.34
N SER A 24 13.84 7.96 7.50
CA SER A 24 14.51 8.51 8.69
C SER A 24 16.02 8.66 8.47
N LEU A 25 16.68 7.75 7.76
CA LEU A 25 18.11 7.85 7.45
C LEU A 25 18.43 9.03 6.53
N ILE A 26 17.51 9.39 5.64
CA ILE A 26 17.70 10.49 4.68
C ILE A 26 17.41 11.84 5.36
N TRP A 27 16.41 11.90 6.23
CA TRP A 27 15.79 13.16 6.65
C TRP A 27 15.93 13.51 8.13
N ALA A 28 16.39 12.60 8.99
CA ALA A 28 16.43 12.82 10.43
C ALA A 28 17.75 12.39 11.10
N PRO A 29 18.24 13.12 12.11
CA PRO A 29 19.46 12.78 12.83
C PRO A 29 19.30 11.55 13.75
N SER A 30 18.06 11.18 14.09
CA SER A 30 17.71 10.03 14.92
C SER A 30 16.47 9.34 14.33
N TYR A 31 16.23 8.07 14.69
CA TYR A 31 15.07 7.35 14.17
C TYR A 31 13.75 8.06 14.50
N MET A 32 13.03 8.47 13.46
CA MET A 32 11.68 9.00 13.56
C MET A 32 10.74 8.12 12.72
N PRO A 33 9.75 7.43 13.33
CA PRO A 33 8.85 6.53 12.60
C PRO A 33 7.94 7.28 11.62
N LEU A 34 7.79 8.59 11.82
CA LEU A 34 6.94 9.48 11.05
C LEU A 34 7.73 10.77 10.75
N ASN A 35 7.53 11.35 9.57
CA ASN A 35 8.22 12.58 9.20
C ASN A 35 7.72 13.74 10.09
N PRO A 36 8.59 14.39 10.90
CA PRO A 36 8.17 15.48 11.79
C PRO A 36 7.67 16.72 11.03
N HIS A 37 8.01 16.87 9.75
CA HIS A 37 7.55 17.96 8.90
C HIS A 37 6.22 17.68 8.20
N SER A 38 5.67 16.47 8.33
CA SER A 38 4.30 16.18 7.88
C SER A 38 3.28 16.84 8.81
N ALA A 39 2.06 17.07 8.35
CA ALA A 39 1.01 17.68 9.17
C ALA A 39 0.72 16.88 10.46
N ILE A 40 0.68 15.55 10.34
CA ILE A 40 0.52 14.66 11.50
C ILE A 40 1.74 14.72 12.42
N GLY A 41 2.95 14.80 11.86
CA GLY A 41 4.19 14.90 12.63
C GLY A 41 4.29 16.19 13.43
N GLN A 42 3.94 17.31 12.80
CA GLN A 42 3.88 18.61 13.47
C GLN A 42 2.84 18.61 14.59
N TRP A 43 1.65 18.05 14.33
CA TRP A 43 0.61 17.92 15.36
C TRP A 43 1.05 17.06 16.54
N MET A 44 1.66 15.90 16.29
CA MET A 44 2.14 15.02 17.36
C MET A 44 3.27 15.68 18.16
N THR A 45 4.16 16.40 17.48
CA THR A 45 5.27 17.12 18.13
C THR A 45 4.75 18.29 18.97
N SER A 46 3.77 19.06 18.47
CA SER A 46 3.21 20.20 19.21
C SER A 46 2.47 19.77 20.49
N HIS A 47 1.91 18.56 20.50
CA HIS A 47 1.24 17.97 21.66
C HIS A 47 2.18 17.14 22.54
N GLN A 48 3.50 17.16 22.26
CA GLN A 48 4.52 16.40 23.00
C GLN A 48 4.17 14.91 23.12
N VAL A 49 3.58 14.33 22.07
CA VAL A 49 3.19 12.91 22.06
C VAL A 49 4.45 12.07 22.20
N HIS A 50 4.44 11.17 23.18
CA HIS A 50 5.56 10.29 23.45
C HIS A 50 5.91 9.43 22.22
N GLY A 51 7.20 9.27 21.91
CA GLY A 51 7.66 8.60 20.69
C GLY A 51 7.15 7.17 20.52
N SER A 52 6.94 6.43 21.62
CA SER A 52 6.35 5.09 21.56
C SER A 52 4.89 5.09 21.07
N LEU A 53 4.11 6.14 21.39
CA LEU A 53 2.74 6.30 20.91
C LEU A 53 2.71 6.69 19.43
N VAL A 54 3.68 7.51 18.99
CA VAL A 54 3.86 7.82 17.56
C VAL A 54 4.17 6.55 16.77
N LEU A 55 5.09 5.70 17.27
CA LEU A 55 5.37 4.41 16.64
C LEU A 55 4.13 3.51 16.63
N ALA A 56 3.42 3.37 17.75
CA ALA A 56 2.20 2.56 17.82
C ALA A 56 1.15 3.02 16.80
N TYR A 57 0.96 4.34 16.65
CA TYR A 57 0.10 4.92 15.63
C TYR A 57 0.55 4.54 14.21
N CYS A 58 1.84 4.67 13.91
CA CYS A 58 2.39 4.31 12.60
C CYS A 58 2.15 2.83 12.28
N LEU A 59 2.41 1.94 13.24
CA LEU A 59 2.16 0.50 13.10
C LEU A 59 0.70 0.22 12.75
N ILE A 60 -0.26 0.92 13.37
CA ILE A 60 -1.70 0.78 13.07
C ILE A 60 -1.98 1.23 11.63
N THR A 61 -1.45 2.39 11.21
CA THR A 61 -1.67 2.89 9.84
C THR A 61 -1.06 1.98 8.78
N TRP A 62 0.15 1.45 9.00
CA TRP A 62 0.80 0.52 8.08
C TRP A 62 0.11 -0.84 8.03
N PHE A 63 -0.41 -1.31 9.16
CA PHE A 63 -1.26 -2.51 9.22
C PHE A 63 -2.54 -2.32 8.41
N ALA A 64 -3.19 -1.15 8.52
CA ALA A 64 -4.37 -0.81 7.75
C ALA A 64 -4.10 -0.77 6.23
N ILE A 65 -2.94 -0.23 5.81
CA ILE A 65 -2.50 -0.28 4.41
C ILE A 65 -2.37 -1.73 3.94
N GLY A 66 -1.73 -2.60 4.74
CA GLY A 66 -1.63 -4.03 4.42
C GLY A 66 -2.99 -4.72 4.26
N ILE A 67 -3.96 -4.38 5.12
CA ILE A 67 -5.34 -4.86 5.00
C ILE A 67 -6.01 -4.32 3.73
N LEU A 68 -5.85 -3.04 3.40
CA LEU A 68 -6.45 -2.43 2.22
C LEU A 68 -6.09 -3.21 0.95
N PHE A 69 -4.80 -3.48 0.74
CA PHE A 69 -4.33 -4.23 -0.43
C PHE A 69 -4.84 -5.67 -0.44
N GLU A 70 -4.93 -6.32 0.72
CA GLU A 70 -5.51 -7.66 0.82
C GLU A 70 -7.01 -7.66 0.46
N VAL A 71 -7.77 -6.69 0.98
CA VAL A 71 -9.19 -6.54 0.68
C VAL A 71 -9.40 -6.27 -0.81
N ALA A 72 -8.60 -5.38 -1.39
CA ALA A 72 -8.64 -5.09 -2.82
C ALA A 72 -8.33 -6.33 -3.67
N SER A 73 -7.40 -7.18 -3.23
CA SER A 73 -7.04 -8.40 -3.96
C SER A 73 -8.21 -9.36 -4.19
N TYR A 74 -9.23 -9.35 -3.32
CA TYR A 74 -10.42 -10.19 -3.48
C TYR A 74 -11.26 -9.80 -4.71
N ILE A 75 -11.09 -8.59 -5.25
CA ILE A 75 -11.77 -8.15 -6.47
C ILE A 75 -11.45 -9.09 -7.63
N PHE A 76 -10.19 -9.54 -7.75
CA PHE A 76 -9.77 -10.45 -8.80
C PHE A 76 -10.23 -11.90 -8.60
N ARG A 77 -10.79 -12.26 -7.44
CA ARG A 77 -11.32 -13.61 -7.19
C ARG A 77 -12.77 -13.77 -7.63
N LYS A 78 -13.43 -12.70 -8.06
CA LYS A 78 -14.81 -12.72 -8.54
C LYS A 78 -14.85 -13.20 -9.99
N ALA A 79 -15.27 -14.45 -10.21
CA ALA A 79 -15.27 -15.09 -11.53
C ALA A 79 -16.11 -14.35 -12.59
N GLU A 80 -17.15 -13.61 -12.18
CA GLU A 80 -18.07 -12.92 -13.08
C GLU A 80 -17.54 -11.59 -13.62
N TRP A 81 -16.43 -11.07 -13.09
CA TRP A 81 -15.94 -9.75 -13.45
C TRP A 81 -14.96 -9.84 -14.63
N SER A 82 -15.14 -8.97 -15.62
CA SER A 82 -14.13 -8.80 -16.66
C SER A 82 -12.82 -8.28 -16.06
N LEU A 83 -11.70 -8.63 -16.69
CA LEU A 83 -10.37 -8.20 -16.23
C LEU A 83 -10.27 -6.68 -16.13
N LEU A 84 -10.86 -5.95 -17.08
CA LEU A 84 -10.87 -4.48 -17.06
C LEU A 84 -11.65 -3.94 -15.85
N ARG A 85 -12.87 -4.44 -15.61
CA ARG A 85 -13.70 -4.01 -14.47
C ARG A 85 -13.00 -4.29 -13.14
N ALA A 86 -12.41 -5.47 -12.99
CA ALA A 86 -11.64 -5.85 -11.81
C ALA A 86 -10.43 -4.93 -11.61
N THR A 87 -9.65 -4.68 -12.66
CA THR A 87 -8.46 -3.81 -12.63
C THR A 87 -8.83 -2.38 -12.24
N LEU A 88 -9.82 -1.77 -12.89
CA LEU A 88 -10.25 -0.40 -12.58
C LEU A 88 -10.79 -0.26 -11.16
N THR A 89 -11.57 -1.25 -10.69
CA THR A 89 -12.11 -1.22 -9.32
C THR A 89 -11.01 -1.41 -8.29
N HIS A 90 -10.08 -2.33 -8.54
CA HIS A 90 -8.92 -2.53 -7.66
C HIS A 90 -8.03 -1.28 -7.62
N TYR A 91 -7.74 -0.70 -8.78
CA TYR A 91 -6.98 0.54 -8.89
C TYR A 91 -7.64 1.67 -8.10
N ALA A 92 -8.92 1.93 -8.32
CA ALA A 92 -9.66 2.96 -7.61
C ALA A 92 -9.65 2.73 -6.08
N LEU A 93 -9.94 1.52 -5.63
CA LEU A 93 -9.97 1.18 -4.20
C LEU A 93 -8.59 1.35 -3.55
N THR A 94 -7.54 0.85 -4.20
CA THR A 94 -6.18 0.95 -3.67
C THR A 94 -5.65 2.38 -3.71
N CYS A 95 -5.87 3.13 -4.79
CA CYS A 95 -5.46 4.53 -4.88
C CYS A 95 -6.18 5.41 -3.84
N LEU A 96 -7.52 5.35 -3.81
CA LEU A 96 -8.33 6.16 -2.89
C LEU A 96 -8.18 5.74 -1.43
N GLY A 97 -7.86 4.48 -1.15
CA GLY A 97 -7.58 4.02 0.22
C GLY A 97 -6.14 4.31 0.66
N PHE A 98 -5.16 4.18 -0.24
CA PHE A 98 -3.75 4.34 0.09
C PHE A 98 -3.41 5.80 0.38
N ILE A 99 -3.86 6.73 -0.46
CA ILE A 99 -3.57 8.17 -0.31
C ILE A 99 -3.90 8.68 1.10
N PRO A 100 -5.13 8.53 1.64
CA PRO A 100 -5.43 9.01 2.99
C PRO A 100 -4.66 8.25 4.07
N LEU A 101 -4.50 6.92 3.96
CA LEU A 101 -3.76 6.15 4.96
C LEU A 101 -2.27 6.52 5.02
N ALA A 102 -1.64 6.75 3.87
CA ALA A 102 -0.24 7.17 3.79
C ALA A 102 -0.05 8.63 4.21
N THR A 103 -1.05 9.48 3.95
CA THR A 103 -1.10 10.85 4.49
C THR A 103 -1.17 10.84 6.01
N LEU A 104 -2.05 10.01 6.59
CA LEU A 104 -2.16 9.80 8.03
C LEU A 104 -0.85 9.22 8.60
N SER A 105 -0.18 8.33 7.86
CA SER A 105 1.15 7.81 8.20
C SER A 105 2.27 8.87 8.15
N GLY A 106 1.94 10.13 7.81
CA GLY A 106 2.88 11.24 7.73
C GLY A 106 3.94 11.09 6.62
N TRP A 107 3.64 10.32 5.57
CA TRP A 107 4.55 10.14 4.43
C TRP A 107 4.49 11.29 3.44
N PHE A 108 3.34 11.98 3.37
CA PHE A 108 3.06 12.97 2.34
C PHE A 108 2.80 14.37 2.92
N PRO A 109 3.27 15.44 2.26
CA PRO A 109 2.88 16.80 2.60
C PRO A 109 1.42 17.07 2.21
N LEU A 110 0.73 17.94 2.96
CA LEU A 110 -0.63 18.39 2.63
C LEU A 110 -0.62 19.44 1.52
N ARG A 111 -0.19 19.06 0.31
CA ARG A 111 -0.18 19.93 -0.87
C ARG A 111 -0.93 19.28 -2.02
N LEU A 112 -1.89 19.98 -2.61
CA LEU A 112 -2.70 19.45 -3.71
C LEU A 112 -1.86 19.02 -4.91
N THR A 113 -0.86 19.83 -5.30
CA THR A 113 0.07 19.50 -6.39
C THR A 113 0.80 18.19 -6.16
N PHE A 114 1.25 17.94 -4.93
CA PHE A 114 1.90 16.69 -4.55
C PHE A 114 0.95 15.49 -4.71
N TYR A 115 -0.33 15.62 -4.37
CA TYR A 115 -1.30 14.53 -4.57
C TYR A 115 -1.57 14.24 -6.05
N LEU A 116 -1.56 15.26 -6.90
CA LEU A 116 -1.70 15.07 -8.35
C LEU A 116 -0.50 14.31 -8.91
N GLU A 117 0.72 14.69 -8.53
CA GLU A 117 1.96 13.98 -8.87
C GLU A 117 1.94 12.54 -8.35
N LEU A 118 1.54 12.35 -7.08
CA LEU A 118 1.42 11.04 -6.45
C LEU A 118 0.46 10.11 -7.21
N VAL A 119 -0.67 10.62 -7.71
CA VAL A 119 -1.60 9.81 -8.50
C VAL A 119 -0.96 9.35 -9.82
N ILE A 120 -0.15 10.20 -10.46
CA ILE A 120 0.58 9.83 -11.68
C ILE A 120 1.61 8.75 -11.38
N GLU A 121 2.42 8.93 -10.33
CA GLU A 121 3.42 7.95 -9.90
C GLU A 121 2.78 6.61 -9.50
N PHE A 122 1.69 6.67 -8.73
CA PHE A 122 0.92 5.50 -8.34
C PHE A 122 0.33 4.78 -9.57
N SER A 123 -0.19 5.52 -10.55
CA SER A 123 -0.69 4.97 -11.83
C SER A 123 0.42 4.23 -12.57
N PHE A 124 1.60 4.83 -12.66
CA PHE A 124 2.74 4.25 -13.36
C PHE A 124 3.22 2.95 -12.69
N ILE A 125 3.43 2.98 -11.37
CA ILE A 125 3.83 1.78 -10.60
C ILE A 125 2.76 0.70 -10.71
N TYR A 126 1.48 1.06 -10.58
CA TYR A 126 0.38 0.13 -10.70
C TYR A 126 0.37 -0.56 -12.07
N LEU A 127 0.56 0.20 -13.14
CA LEU A 127 0.61 -0.35 -14.50
C LEU A 127 1.75 -1.36 -14.65
N LEU A 128 2.95 -1.05 -14.14
CA LEU A 128 4.08 -1.98 -14.17
C LEU A 128 3.79 -3.29 -13.43
N VAL A 129 3.27 -3.20 -12.20
CA VAL A 129 2.89 -4.36 -11.40
C VAL A 129 1.79 -5.17 -12.08
N TRP A 130 0.81 -4.49 -12.68
CA TRP A 130 -0.29 -5.12 -13.40
C TRP A 130 0.21 -5.88 -14.64
N VAL A 131 1.07 -5.27 -15.47
CA VAL A 131 1.64 -5.91 -16.66
C VAL A 131 2.41 -7.18 -16.28
N PHE A 132 3.27 -7.10 -15.27
CA PHE A 132 4.01 -8.26 -14.78
C PHE A 132 3.08 -9.37 -14.27
N SER A 133 2.07 -8.99 -13.48
CA SER A 133 1.08 -9.94 -12.95
C SER A 133 0.25 -10.57 -14.06
N TYR A 134 -0.11 -9.80 -15.09
CA TYR A 134 -0.85 -10.28 -16.25
C TYR A 134 -0.04 -11.30 -17.04
N TRP A 135 1.23 -11.03 -17.34
CA TRP A 135 2.11 -11.98 -18.04
C TRP A 135 2.31 -13.27 -17.26
N LYS A 136 2.52 -13.18 -15.95
CA LYS A 136 2.63 -14.35 -15.10
C LYS A 136 1.36 -15.20 -15.15
N MET A 137 0.20 -14.57 -14.94
CA MET A 137 -1.10 -15.26 -14.97
C MET A 137 -1.39 -15.88 -16.34
N LYS A 138 -1.05 -15.18 -17.43
CA LYS A 138 -1.18 -15.72 -18.79
C LYS A 138 -0.33 -16.98 -18.99
N LYS A 139 0.93 -16.95 -18.54
CA LYS A 139 1.83 -18.11 -18.60
C LYS A 139 1.29 -19.29 -17.79
N ASP A 140 0.80 -19.05 -16.58
CA ASP A 140 0.25 -20.08 -15.71
C ASP A 140 -0.98 -20.77 -16.37
N ILE A 141 -1.85 -19.98 -17.02
CA ILE A 141 -3.01 -20.50 -17.78
C ILE A 141 -2.58 -21.32 -19.00
N GLU A 142 -1.58 -20.85 -19.75
CA GLU A 142 -1.06 -21.58 -20.91
C GLU A 142 -0.47 -22.93 -20.51
N GLN A 143 0.26 -22.99 -19.39
CA GLN A 143 0.80 -24.24 -18.83
C GLN A 143 -0.33 -25.21 -18.42
N LEU A 144 -1.33 -24.72 -17.69
CA LEU A 144 -2.48 -25.53 -17.29
C LEU A 144 -3.24 -26.10 -18.51
N ASN A 145 -3.43 -25.28 -19.55
CA ASN A 145 -4.08 -25.70 -20.79
C ASN A 145 -3.26 -26.74 -21.56
N GLN A 146 -1.93 -26.73 -21.46
CA GLN A 146 -1.08 -27.76 -22.05
C GLN A 146 -1.21 -29.08 -21.29
N GLU A 147 -1.15 -29.06 -19.96
CA GLU A 147 -1.33 -30.25 -19.13
C GLU A 147 -2.69 -30.92 -19.37
N LEU A 148 -3.76 -30.13 -19.48
CA LEU A 148 -5.11 -30.63 -19.78
C LEU A 148 -5.25 -31.24 -21.19
N LYS A 149 -4.44 -30.82 -22.16
CA LYS A 149 -4.44 -31.41 -23.51
C LYS A 149 -3.69 -32.74 -23.59
N HIS A 150 -2.88 -33.05 -22.58
CA HIS A 150 -2.11 -34.29 -22.48
C HIS A 150 -2.79 -35.36 -21.60
N LEU A 151 -3.93 -35.03 -20.98
CA LEU A 151 -4.85 -35.94 -20.29
C LEU A 151 -5.96 -36.40 -21.24
#